data_AF-A0A382QB73-F1
#
_entry.id   AF-A0A382QB73-F1
#
_cell.length_a   1.000
_cell.length_b   1.000
_cell.length_c   1.000
_cell.angle_alpha   90.00
_cell.angle_beta   90.00
_cell.angle_gamma   90.00
#
_symmetry.space_group_name_H-M   'P 1'
#
loop_
_entity.id
_entity.type
_entity.pdbx_description
1 polymer ?
#
loop_
_entity_poly.entity_id
_entity_poly.type
_entity_poly.pdbx_seq_one_letter_code
_entity_poly.pdbx_strand_id
1 'polypeptide(L)'
;MSLSLIFRLQAAFAALWAIQLIFLPGMMFAQYQWTPSLELVALGQGCGVAMTALAIIAYQLPNWTTGEQLKNAAKSLAVIAILFLLLQLYQLLISGMAPGNAMDWGSTVITALFAIGFFMKSR
;
A
#
# COMPACT_ATOMS: atom_id res chain seq x y z
N MET A 1 -14.94 -7.79 -11.68
CA MET A 1 -14.66 -6.71 -10.70
C MET A 1 -14.80 -5.35 -11.36
N SER A 2 -15.57 -4.42 -10.77
CA SER A 2 -15.67 -3.03 -11.23
C SER A 2 -14.46 -2.20 -10.79
N LEU A 3 -14.14 -1.11 -11.50
CA LEU A 3 -12.99 -0.26 -11.16
C LEU A 3 -13.16 0.35 -9.75
N SER A 4 -14.36 0.80 -9.41
CA SER A 4 -14.69 1.33 -8.08
C SER A 4 -14.42 0.34 -6.96
N LEU A 5 -14.65 -0.97 -7.19
CA LEU A 5 -14.34 -2.00 -6.20
C LEU A 5 -12.83 -2.17 -6.01
N ILE A 6 -12.02 -2.06 -7.08
CA ILE A 6 -10.55 -2.11 -6.97
C ILE A 6 -10.04 -0.97 -6.08
N PHE A 7 -10.55 0.24 -6.29
CA PHE A 7 -10.25 1.41 -5.47
C PHE A 7 -10.60 1.18 -3.98
N ARG A 8 -11.78 0.64 -3.69
CA ARG A 8 -12.22 0.35 -2.32
C ARG A 8 -11.39 -0.74 -1.64
N LEU A 9 -11.01 -1.78 -2.37
CA LEU A 9 -10.13 -2.83 -1.86
C LEU A 9 -8.72 -2.29 -1.57
N GLN A 10 -8.19 -1.45 -2.46
CA GLN A 10 -6.89 -0.80 -2.22
C GLN A 10 -6.95 0.14 -1.03
N ALA A 11 -8.05 0.87 -0.87
CA ALA A 11 -8.26 1.71 0.31
C ALA A 11 -8.25 0.90 1.61
N ALA A 12 -8.94 -0.25 1.62
CA ALA A 12 -8.94 -1.15 2.78
C ALA A 12 -7.52 -1.68 3.07
N PHE A 13 -6.77 -2.06 2.04
CA PHE A 13 -5.39 -2.52 2.20
C PHE A 13 -4.47 -1.42 2.75
N ALA A 14 -4.56 -0.20 2.22
CA ALA A 14 -3.83 0.96 2.74
C ALA A 14 -4.22 1.31 4.19
N ALA A 15 -5.50 1.15 4.55
CA ALA A 15 -5.97 1.35 5.91
C ALA A 15 -5.40 0.32 6.89
N LEU A 16 -5.24 -0.95 6.49
CA LEU A 16 -4.58 -1.97 7.31
C LEU A 16 -3.12 -1.58 7.61
N TRP A 17 -2.38 -1.15 6.59
CA TRP A 17 -1.02 -0.62 6.77
C TRP A 17 -0.99 0.61 7.67
N ALA A 18 -1.93 1.53 7.49
CA ALA A 18 -2.04 2.72 8.33
C ALA A 18 -2.24 2.37 9.81
N ILE A 19 -3.16 1.46 10.12
CA ILE A 19 -3.43 1.02 11.50
C ILE A 19 -2.17 0.42 12.13
N GLN A 20 -1.49 -0.46 11.39
CA GLN A 20 -0.26 -1.11 11.87
C GLN A 20 0.85 -0.09 12.15
N LEU A 21 1.06 0.87 11.24
CA LEU A 21 2.12 1.88 11.37
C LEU A 21 1.83 2.96 12.41
N ILE A 22 0.56 3.30 12.65
CA ILE A 22 0.18 4.31 13.65
C ILE A 22 0.18 3.72 15.06
N PHE A 23 -0.48 2.56 15.24
CA PHE A 23 -0.78 2.04 16.57
C PHE A 23 0.17 0.93 16.99
N LEU A 24 0.77 0.21 16.04
CA LEU A 24 1.58 -0.98 16.29
C LEU A 24 3.00 -0.91 15.65
N PRO A 25 3.65 0.26 15.49
CA PRO A 25 4.90 0.36 14.73
C PRO A 25 6.03 -0.48 15.34
N GLY A 26 6.16 -0.50 16.68
CA GLY A 26 7.20 -1.29 17.35
C GLY A 26 7.07 -2.79 17.10
N MET A 27 5.84 -3.33 17.08
CA MET A 27 5.60 -4.74 16.76
C MET A 27 5.90 -5.04 15.29
N MET A 28 5.56 -4.12 14.39
CA MET A 28 5.89 -4.26 12.97
C MET A 28 7.41 -4.29 12.75
N PHE A 29 8.14 -3.33 13.31
CA PHE A 29 9.59 -3.28 13.18
C PHE A 29 10.26 -4.52 13.75
N ALA A 30 9.80 -5.02 14.90
CA ALA A 30 10.29 -6.27 15.47
C ALA A 30 10.03 -7.49 14.55
N GLN A 31 8.87 -7.55 13.87
CA GLN A 31 8.58 -8.60 12.87
C GLN A 31 9.55 -8.55 11.68
N TYR A 32 9.98 -7.35 11.30
CA TYR A 32 11.01 -7.11 10.30
C TYR A 32 12.44 -7.29 10.83
N GLN A 33 12.61 -7.71 12.09
CA GLN A 33 13.90 -7.83 12.78
C GLN A 33 14.67 -6.50 12.90
N TRP A 34 13.96 -5.37 12.78
CA TRP A 34 14.53 -4.04 13.00
C TRP A 34 14.50 -3.72 14.49
N THR A 35 15.58 -3.13 15.00
CA THR A 35 15.63 -2.63 16.38
C THR A 35 14.73 -1.39 16.49
N PRO A 36 13.62 -1.44 17.24
CA PRO A 36 12.75 -0.28 17.38
C PRO A 36 13.45 0.83 18.17
N SER A 37 13.39 2.06 17.66
CA SER A 37 13.79 3.27 18.39
C SER A 37 12.61 4.24 18.47
N LEU A 38 12.69 5.24 19.36
CA LEU A 38 11.64 6.25 19.48
C LEU A 38 11.47 7.05 18.18
N GLU A 39 12.56 7.38 17.51
CA GLU A 39 12.60 8.10 16.25
C GLU A 39 12.01 7.27 15.12
N LEU A 40 12.33 5.97 15.06
CA LEU A 40 11.79 5.05 14.06
C LEU A 40 10.29 4.81 14.27
N VAL A 41 9.84 4.73 15.53
CA VAL A 41 8.42 4.68 15.88
C VAL A 41 7.70 5.94 15.42
N ALA A 42 8.24 7.13 15.71
CA ALA A 42 7.66 8.40 15.27
C ALA A 42 7.59 8.50 13.74
N LEU A 43 8.64 8.03 13.04
CA LEU A 43 8.66 7.96 11.57
C LEU A 43 7.59 7.00 11.04
N GLY A 44 7.48 5.81 11.65
CA GLY A 44 6.43 4.83 11.32
C GLY A 44 5.04 5.43 11.45
N GLN A 45 4.76 6.16 12.53
CA GLN A 45 3.48 6.83 12.73
C GLN A 45 3.21 7.90 11.66
N GLY A 46 4.23 8.68 11.29
CA GLY A 46 4.13 9.64 10.18
C GLY A 46 3.79 8.96 8.84
N CYS A 47 4.47 7.86 8.52
CA CYS A 47 4.16 7.04 7.34
C CYS A 47 2.73 6.46 7.42
N GLY A 48 2.28 6.04 8.61
CA GLY A 48 0.93 5.54 8.83
C GLY A 48 -0.16 6.60 8.60
N VAL A 49 0.08 7.86 8.99
CA VAL A 49 -0.82 8.98 8.66
C VAL A 49 -0.86 9.22 7.15
N ALA A 50 0.28 9.14 6.46
CA ALA A 50 0.31 9.24 5.00
C ALA A 50 -0.47 8.09 4.32
N MET A 51 -0.35 6.86 4.83
CA MET A 51 -1.15 5.72 4.36
C MET A 51 -2.65 5.93 4.61
N THR A 52 -3.03 6.53 5.74
CA THR A 52 -4.44 6.90 6.02
C THR A 52 -4.96 7.86 4.95
N ALA A 53 -4.19 8.87 4.58
CA ALA A 53 -4.58 9.81 3.52
C ALA A 53 -4.79 9.11 2.17
N LEU A 54 -3.88 8.20 1.79
CA LEU A 54 -4.05 7.40 0.58
C LEU A 54 -5.29 6.50 0.64
N ALA A 55 -5.59 5.90 1.79
CA ALA A 55 -6.77 5.08 1.99
C ALA A 55 -8.06 5.91 1.78
N ILE A 56 -8.14 7.09 2.40
CA ILE A 56 -9.29 8.00 2.27
C ILE A 56 -9.46 8.43 0.81
N ILE A 57 -8.39 8.89 0.16
CA ILE A 57 -8.44 9.34 -1.24
C ILE A 57 -8.88 8.18 -2.17
N ALA A 58 -8.28 7.00 -2.02
CA ALA A 58 -8.63 5.83 -2.82
C ALA A 58 -10.09 5.41 -2.61
N TYR A 59 -10.60 5.47 -1.38
CA TYR A 59 -11.99 5.14 -1.07
C TYR A 59 -12.98 6.12 -1.70
N GLN A 60 -12.63 7.41 -1.68
CA GLN A 60 -13.52 8.49 -2.08
C GLN A 60 -13.47 8.82 -3.58
N LEU A 61 -12.36 8.53 -4.28
CA LEU A 61 -12.20 8.79 -5.71
C LEU A 61 -13.37 8.28 -6.58
N PRO A 62 -13.89 7.05 -6.39
CA PRO A 62 -15.07 6.58 -7.12
C PRO A 62 -16.35 7.40 -6.90
N ASN A 63 -16.44 8.15 -5.79
CA ASN A 63 -17.58 9.01 -5.47
C ASN A 63 -17.40 10.44 -6.01
N TRP A 64 -16.15 10.86 -6.24
CA TRP A 64 -15.81 12.21 -6.70
C TRP A 64 -15.66 12.33 -8.23
N THR A 65 -15.61 11.21 -8.94
CA THR A 65 -15.23 11.18 -10.36
C THR A 65 -16.24 10.45 -11.22
N THR A 66 -16.29 10.81 -12.50
CA THR A 66 -17.02 10.03 -13.52
C THR A 66 -16.24 8.78 -13.91
N GLY A 67 -16.86 7.87 -14.67
CA GLY A 67 -16.20 6.63 -15.12
C GLY A 67 -14.90 6.86 -15.91
N GLU A 68 -14.86 7.88 -16.77
CA GLU A 68 -13.67 8.21 -17.57
C GLU A 68 -12.56 8.85 -16.71
N GLN A 69 -12.93 9.78 -15.83
CA GLN A 69 -12.00 10.39 -14.87
C GLN A 69 -11.40 9.35 -13.92
N LEU A 70 -12.22 8.39 -13.45
CA LEU A 70 -11.78 7.30 -12.60
C LEU A 70 -10.79 6.37 -13.32
N LYS A 71 -11.01 6.08 -14.61
CA LYS A 71 -10.05 5.35 -15.44
C LYS A 71 -8.71 6.09 -15.55
N ASN A 72 -8.74 7.41 -15.69
CA ASN A 72 -7.51 8.20 -15.73
C ASN A 72 -6.77 8.16 -14.38
N ALA A 73 -7.49 8.34 -13.26
CA ALA A 73 -6.93 8.22 -11.91
C ALA A 73 -6.34 6.82 -11.64
N ALA A 74 -6.97 5.77 -12.18
CA ALA A 74 -6.48 4.40 -12.06
C ALA A 74 -5.09 4.21 -12.69
N LYS A 75 -4.74 4.95 -13.74
CA LYS A 75 -3.38 4.90 -14.33
C LYS A 75 -2.33 5.39 -13.32
N SER A 76 -2.60 6.49 -12.64
CA SER A 76 -1.73 7.02 -11.59
C SER A 76 -1.60 6.06 -10.41
N LEU A 77 -2.71 5.46 -9.97
CA LEU A 77 -2.72 4.46 -8.90
C LEU A 77 -1.99 3.17 -9.30
N ALA A 78 -2.05 2.77 -10.56
CA ALA A 78 -1.25 1.66 -11.09
C ALA A 78 0.25 1.96 -10.98
N VAL A 79 0.69 3.18 -11.37
CA VAL A 79 2.08 3.60 -11.24
C VAL A 79 2.52 3.62 -9.77
N ILE A 80 1.71 4.18 -8.87
CA ILE A 80 2.01 4.17 -7.43
C ILE A 80 2.15 2.74 -6.92
N ALA A 81 1.23 1.83 -7.27
CA ALA A 81 1.31 0.42 -6.88
C ALA A 81 2.57 -0.27 -7.43
N ILE A 82 2.99 0.05 -8.66
CA ILE A 82 4.25 -0.43 -9.23
C ILE A 82 5.46 0.07 -8.42
N LEU A 83 5.47 1.36 -8.03
CA LEU A 83 6.56 1.90 -7.21
C LEU A 83 6.64 1.20 -5.84
N PHE A 84 5.51 0.96 -5.19
CA PHE A 84 5.47 0.16 -3.95
C PHE A 84 5.94 -1.27 -4.17
N LEU A 85 5.51 -1.91 -5.27
CA LEU A 85 5.93 -3.27 -5.61
C LEU A 85 7.44 -3.35 -5.82
N LEU A 86 8.03 -2.41 -6.57
CA LEU A 86 9.47 -2.35 -6.80
C LEU A 86 10.23 -2.16 -5.49
N LEU A 87 9.75 -1.28 -4.60
CA LEU A 87 10.34 -1.11 -3.28
C LEU A 87 10.24 -2.40 -2.45
N GLN A 88 9.09 -3.06 -2.41
CA GLN A 88 8.90 -4.32 -1.68
C GLN A 88 9.85 -5.41 -2.20
N LEU A 89 9.94 -5.58 -3.52
CA LEU A 89 10.86 -6.53 -4.15
C LEU A 89 12.31 -6.19 -3.86
N TYR A 90 12.70 -4.92 -3.88
CA TYR A 90 14.03 -4.49 -3.49
C TYR A 90 14.35 -4.85 -2.04
N GLN A 91 13.41 -4.59 -1.11
CA GLN A 91 13.62 -4.89 0.31
C GLN A 91 13.75 -6.40 0.59
N LEU A 92 13.03 -7.22 -0.20
CA LEU A 92 13.02 -8.68 -0.08
C LEU A 92 14.22 -9.35 -0.75
N LEU A 93 14.54 -8.93 -1.96
CA LEU A 93 15.47 -9.65 -2.84
C LEU A 93 16.89 -9.08 -2.82
N ILE A 94 17.06 -7.82 -2.39
CA ILE A 94 18.34 -7.11 -2.53
C ILE A 94 18.83 -6.57 -1.18
N SER A 95 18.06 -5.75 -0.47
CA SER A 95 18.54 -5.14 0.77
C SER A 95 18.52 -6.09 1.97
N GLY A 96 17.61 -7.07 1.97
CA GLY A 96 17.37 -7.97 3.11
C GLY A 96 16.66 -7.32 4.30
N MET A 97 16.14 -6.09 4.15
CA MET A 97 15.41 -5.42 5.24
C MET A 97 14.02 -6.02 5.47
N ALA A 98 13.51 -6.80 4.51
CA ALA A 98 12.33 -7.64 4.70
C ALA A 98 12.76 -9.11 4.74
N PRO A 99 12.44 -9.87 5.81
CA PRO A 99 12.95 -11.22 6.03
C PRO A 99 12.37 -12.26 5.07
N GLY A 100 11.38 -11.92 4.24
CA GLY A 100 10.86 -12.81 3.20
C GLY A 100 9.94 -13.89 3.74
N ASN A 101 9.28 -13.63 4.88
CA ASN A 101 8.30 -14.55 5.42
C ASN A 101 7.00 -14.54 4.58
N ALA A 102 6.07 -15.44 4.91
CA ALA A 102 4.81 -15.56 4.17
C ALA A 102 3.98 -14.26 4.15
N MET A 103 4.06 -13.43 5.21
CA MET A 103 3.34 -12.16 5.27
C MET A 103 3.93 -11.13 4.31
N ASP A 104 5.26 -11.08 4.19
CA ASP A 104 5.95 -10.15 3.29
C ASP A 104 5.63 -10.45 1.82
N TRP A 105 5.71 -11.73 1.46
CA TRP A 105 5.31 -12.18 0.12
C TRP A 105 3.82 -12.00 -0.12
N GLY A 106 2.97 -12.25 0.88
CA GLY A 106 1.53 -12.01 0.80
C GLY A 106 1.20 -10.56 0.47
N SER A 107 1.78 -9.61 1.21
CA SER A 107 1.65 -8.17 0.93
C SER A 107 2.14 -7.82 -0.47
N THR A 108 3.30 -8.34 -0.88
CA THR A 108 3.90 -8.08 -2.19
C THR A 108 3.02 -8.56 -3.34
N VAL A 109 2.45 -9.77 -3.22
CA VAL A 109 1.50 -10.32 -4.20
C VAL A 109 0.24 -9.48 -4.26
N ILE A 110 -0.31 -9.05 -3.13
CA ILE A 110 -1.49 -8.17 -3.09
C ILE A 110 -1.20 -6.85 -3.81
N THR A 111 -0.05 -6.21 -3.56
CA THR A 111 0.36 -4.99 -4.26
C THR A 111 0.46 -5.21 -5.77
N ALA A 112 1.04 -6.34 -6.20
CA ALA A 112 1.14 -6.70 -7.61
C ALA A 112 -0.25 -6.88 -8.26
N LEU A 113 -1.19 -7.53 -7.55
CA LEU A 113 -2.57 -7.67 -8.01
C LEU A 113 -3.27 -6.32 -8.16
N PHE A 114 -3.02 -5.35 -7.26
CA PHE A 114 -3.54 -3.99 -7.43
C PHE A 114 -2.93 -3.27 -8.63
N ALA A 115 -1.62 -3.35 -8.83
CA ALA A 115 -0.96 -2.77 -10.00
C ALA A 115 -1.56 -3.32 -11.31
N ILE A 116 -1.70 -4.64 -11.42
CA ILE A 116 -2.31 -5.32 -12.57
C ILE A 116 -3.78 -4.91 -12.70
N GLY A 117 -4.54 -4.93 -11.60
CA GLY A 117 -5.97 -4.62 -11.58
C GLY A 117 -6.27 -3.21 -12.04
N PHE A 118 -5.55 -2.21 -11.53
CA PHE A 118 -5.67 -0.82 -11.96
C PHE A 118 -5.28 -0.65 -13.42
N PHE A 119 -4.16 -1.23 -13.86
CA PHE A 119 -3.73 -1.13 -15.26
C PHE A 119 -4.75 -1.74 -16.22
N MET A 120 -5.20 -2.97 -15.98
CA MET A 120 -6.15 -3.66 -16.85
C MET A 120 -7.51 -2.96 -16.90
N LYS A 121 -7.98 -2.37 -15.81
CA LYS A 121 -9.28 -1.69 -15.73
C LYS A 121 -9.25 -0.20 -16.09
N SER A 122 -8.06 0.38 -16.27
CA SER A 122 -7.86 1.75 -16.75
C SER A 122 -7.83 1.88 -18.27
N ARG A 123 -7.77 0.75 -19.00
CA ARG A 123 -7.95 0.67 -20.44
C ARG A 123 -9.43 0.84 -20.80
#